data_AF-A0A7X2S6H0-F1
#
_entry.id   AF-A0A7X2S6H0-F1
#
_cell.length_a   1.000
_cell.length_b   1.000
_cell.length_c   1.000
_cell.angle_alpha   90.00
_cell.angle_beta   90.00
_cell.angle_gamma   90.00
#
_symmetry.space_group_name_H-M   'P 1'
#
loop_
_entity.id
_entity.type
_entity.pdbx_description
1 polymer ?
#
loop_
_entity_poly.entity_id
_entity_poly.type
_entity_poly.pdbx_seq_one_letter_code
_entity_poly.pdbx_strand_id
1 'polypeptide(L)'
;MRRTKYIMSGGLAFSEDKDMEKLRRFSLKGWHVSGFKFMGYVLEKGEKLDCIYSVDYRPIKEEEEEEYAEFFSSSGWAHIASEGDVHLFRANPGTKPIYTDRETTVEKYENSARPINKLAVPLVLATVLLWVGAMVSYGFLNIFLTVAAIVLSVIAIPAAWTALAAARNRWKANNKKTFVYVSYLLPILVLLIAVLGLLLFDIRAVRMLVYMVIGAIAFPATIWFIMSFSHKMRKDKV
;
A
#
# COMPACT_ATOMS: atom_id res chain seq x y z
N MET A 1 -24.28 -16.15 -16.44
CA MET A 1 -23.38 -15.68 -15.37
C MET A 1 -22.07 -15.20 -15.99
N ARG A 2 -21.65 -13.96 -15.75
CA ARG A 2 -20.33 -13.47 -16.18
C ARG A 2 -19.25 -14.18 -15.38
N ARG A 3 -18.22 -14.73 -16.03
CA ARG A 3 -17.09 -15.37 -15.33
C ARG A 3 -16.24 -14.27 -14.70
N THR A 4 -16.12 -14.29 -13.38
CA THR A 4 -15.30 -13.35 -12.61
C THR A 4 -14.06 -14.01 -12.04
N LYS A 5 -13.05 -13.20 -11.72
CA LYS A 5 -11.78 -13.63 -11.13
C LYS A 5 -11.24 -12.56 -10.19
N TYR A 6 -10.78 -12.97 -9.02
CA TYR A 6 -10.05 -12.08 -8.12
C TYR A 6 -8.55 -12.14 -8.39
N ILE A 7 -7.87 -10.99 -8.30
CA ILE A 7 -6.41 -10.92 -8.21
C ILE A 7 -6.00 -9.98 -7.08
N MET A 8 -4.94 -10.36 -6.37
CA MET A 8 -4.38 -9.54 -5.30
C MET A 8 -3.53 -8.39 -5.87
N SER A 9 -3.71 -7.19 -5.29
CA SER A 9 -2.85 -6.02 -5.50
C SER A 9 -1.55 -6.20 -4.71
N GLY A 10 -0.43 -5.64 -5.20
CA GLY A 10 0.78 -5.54 -4.37
C GLY A 10 0.73 -4.38 -3.37
N GLY A 11 -0.40 -3.66 -3.31
CA GLY A 11 -0.63 -2.44 -2.56
C GLY A 11 -0.25 -1.22 -3.38
N LEU A 12 -1.21 -0.33 -3.65
CA LEU A 12 -1.00 0.86 -4.48
C LEU A 12 0.15 1.75 -3.98
N ALA A 13 0.30 1.93 -2.67
CA ALA A 13 1.42 2.66 -2.09
C ALA A 13 2.80 2.03 -2.38
N PHE A 14 2.86 0.73 -2.68
CA PHE A 14 4.11 -0.03 -2.88
C PHE A 14 4.40 -0.36 -4.34
N SER A 15 3.36 -0.61 -5.14
CA SER A 15 3.50 -1.25 -6.45
C SER A 15 2.48 -0.82 -7.48
N GLU A 16 1.96 0.41 -7.41
CA GLU A 16 0.98 0.96 -8.37
C GLU A 16 1.31 0.63 -9.83
N ASP A 17 2.50 1.02 -10.33
CA ASP A 17 2.92 0.76 -11.72
C ASP A 17 2.90 -0.74 -12.07
N LYS A 18 3.33 -1.59 -11.13
CA LYS A 18 3.36 -3.03 -11.32
C LYS A 18 1.95 -3.62 -11.35
N ASP A 19 1.03 -3.05 -10.59
CA ASP A 19 -0.38 -3.44 -10.60
C ASP A 19 -1.06 -3.00 -11.90
N MET A 20 -0.82 -1.79 -12.40
CA MET A 20 -1.36 -1.34 -13.70
C MET A 20 -0.88 -2.25 -14.84
N GLU A 21 0.40 -2.59 -14.85
CA GLU A 21 1.00 -3.50 -15.83
C GLU A 21 0.50 -4.95 -15.64
N LYS A 22 0.19 -5.36 -14.40
CA LYS A 22 -0.47 -6.65 -14.12
C LYS A 22 -1.87 -6.69 -14.72
N LEU A 23 -2.65 -5.62 -14.56
CA LEU A 23 -3.99 -5.50 -15.13
C LEU A 23 -3.95 -5.53 -16.66
N ARG A 24 -3.02 -4.81 -17.30
CA ARG A 24 -2.80 -4.87 -18.76
C ARG A 24 -2.54 -6.30 -19.25
N ARG A 25 -1.66 -7.05 -18.58
CA ARG A 25 -1.40 -8.46 -18.92
C ARG A 25 -2.63 -9.36 -18.80
N PHE A 26 -3.57 -9.03 -17.91
CA PHE A 26 -4.84 -9.74 -17.82
C PHE A 26 -5.81 -9.33 -18.93
N SER A 27 -5.86 -8.04 -19.28
CA SER A 27 -6.65 -7.52 -20.38
C SER A 27 -6.30 -8.19 -21.71
N LEU A 28 -5.00 -8.35 -21.99
CA LEU A 28 -4.49 -9.07 -23.18
C LEU A 28 -4.96 -10.53 -23.25
N LYS A 29 -5.33 -11.11 -22.10
CA LYS A 29 -5.87 -12.47 -21.98
C LYS A 29 -7.40 -12.50 -21.94
N GLY A 30 -8.06 -11.36 -22.17
CA GLY A 30 -9.50 -11.16 -22.12
C GLY A 30 -10.06 -11.20 -20.70
N TRP A 31 -9.30 -10.70 -19.73
CA TRP A 31 -9.75 -10.49 -18.35
C TRP A 31 -9.62 -9.02 -18.00
N HIS A 32 -10.75 -8.33 -17.89
CA HIS A 32 -10.81 -6.88 -17.67
C HIS A 32 -11.17 -6.59 -16.24
N VAL A 33 -10.45 -5.70 -15.57
CA VAL A 33 -10.88 -5.23 -14.25
C VAL A 33 -12.26 -4.58 -14.34
N SER A 34 -13.15 -4.97 -13.43
CA SER A 34 -14.48 -4.38 -13.27
C SER A 34 -14.64 -3.63 -11.96
N GLY A 35 -13.70 -3.79 -11.01
CA GLY A 35 -13.64 -2.95 -9.83
C GLY A 35 -12.60 -3.37 -8.82
N PHE A 36 -12.54 -2.61 -7.74
CA PHE A 36 -11.75 -2.95 -6.56
C PHE A 36 -12.46 -4.01 -5.70
N LYS A 37 -11.68 -4.74 -4.91
CA LYS A 37 -12.16 -5.63 -3.85
C LYS A 37 -11.05 -5.77 -2.84
N PHE A 38 -11.37 -5.79 -1.54
CA PHE A 38 -10.42 -5.87 -0.43
C PHE A 38 -9.02 -6.43 -0.80
N MET A 39 -8.00 -5.57 -0.77
CA MET A 39 -6.59 -5.86 -1.10
C MET A 39 -6.33 -6.29 -2.57
N GLY A 40 -7.20 -5.94 -3.51
CA GLY A 40 -7.08 -6.38 -4.90
C GLY A 40 -8.17 -5.88 -5.83
N TYR A 41 -8.41 -6.67 -6.88
CA TYR A 41 -9.28 -6.32 -7.99
C TYR A 41 -10.18 -7.50 -8.38
N VAL A 42 -11.37 -7.18 -8.86
CA VAL A 42 -12.26 -8.13 -9.53
C VAL A 42 -12.15 -7.94 -11.03
N LEU A 43 -12.00 -9.04 -11.75
CA LEU A 43 -11.88 -9.07 -13.20
C LEU A 43 -13.06 -9.84 -13.79
N GLU A 44 -13.56 -9.38 -14.92
CA GLU A 44 -14.58 -10.01 -15.73
C GLU A 44 -14.00 -10.55 -17.04
N LYS A 45 -14.46 -11.73 -17.45
CA LYS A 45 -14.07 -12.32 -18.73
C LYS A 45 -14.74 -11.56 -19.88
N GLY A 46 -13.94 -11.13 -20.84
CA GLY A 46 -14.39 -10.52 -22.09
C GLY A 46 -13.45 -10.85 -23.26
N GLU A 47 -13.52 -10.05 -24.31
CA GLU A 47 -12.64 -10.16 -25.47
C GLU A 47 -11.20 -9.81 -25.12
N LYS A 48 -10.23 -10.34 -25.87
CA LYS A 48 -8.82 -9.99 -25.68
C LYS A 48 -8.60 -8.58 -26.20
N LEU A 49 -8.29 -7.65 -25.31
CA LEU A 49 -8.00 -6.26 -25.67
C LEU A 49 -6.68 -5.86 -25.03
N ASP A 50 -5.84 -5.12 -25.74
CA ASP A 50 -4.74 -4.41 -25.10
C ASP A 50 -5.31 -3.14 -24.47
N CYS A 51 -5.31 -3.07 -23.14
CA CYS A 51 -5.80 -1.90 -22.41
C CYS A 51 -4.75 -1.47 -21.40
N ILE A 52 -4.49 -0.17 -21.33
CA ILE A 52 -3.65 0.43 -20.29
C ILE A 52 -4.52 0.91 -19.14
N TYR A 53 -3.94 0.93 -17.95
CA TYR A 53 -4.64 1.30 -16.72
C TYR A 53 -3.89 2.40 -15.99
N SER A 54 -4.64 3.26 -15.30
CA SER A 54 -4.10 4.31 -14.43
C SER A 54 -5.00 4.48 -13.22
N VAL A 55 -4.41 4.94 -12.12
CA VAL A 55 -5.13 5.30 -10.90
C VAL A 55 -4.99 6.81 -10.65
N ASP A 56 -6.08 7.42 -10.21
CA ASP A 56 -6.15 8.80 -9.71
C ASP A 56 -6.50 8.78 -8.22
N TYR A 57 -6.03 9.80 -7.49
CA TYR A 57 -6.36 9.97 -6.08
C TYR A 57 -6.97 11.36 -5.87
N ARG A 58 -8.28 11.42 -5.66
CA ARG A 58 -8.97 12.69 -5.45
C ARG A 58 -10.25 12.45 -4.64
N PRO A 59 -10.52 13.24 -3.59
CA PRO A 59 -11.83 13.23 -2.98
C PRO A 59 -12.83 13.83 -3.97
N ILE A 60 -13.91 13.10 -4.25
CA ILE A 60 -14.97 13.51 -5.16
C ILE A 60 -16.28 13.52 -4.38
N LYS A 61 -17.08 14.58 -4.55
CA LYS A 61 -18.46 14.57 -4.05
C LYS A 61 -19.35 13.81 -5.02
N GLU A 62 -20.38 13.13 -4.52
CA GLU A 62 -21.29 12.35 -5.37
C GLU A 62 -21.87 13.16 -6.55
N GLU A 63 -22.17 14.44 -6.33
CA GLU A 63 -22.67 15.38 -7.35
C GLU A 63 -21.65 15.74 -8.45
N GLU A 64 -20.35 15.51 -8.23
CA GLU A 64 -19.26 15.84 -9.15
C GLU A 64 -18.72 14.59 -9.89
N GLU A 65 -19.23 13.38 -9.59
CA GLU A 65 -18.70 12.12 -10.11
C GLU A 65 -18.85 12.00 -11.65
N GLU A 66 -20.00 12.44 -12.18
CA GLU A 66 -20.25 12.42 -13.62
C GLU A 66 -19.34 13.40 -14.38
N GLU A 67 -19.25 14.65 -13.91
CA GLU A 67 -18.36 15.67 -14.49
C GLU A 67 -16.89 15.22 -14.45
N TYR A 68 -16.47 14.62 -13.32
CA TYR A 68 -15.12 14.08 -13.16
C TYR A 68 -14.83 12.94 -14.14
N ALA A 69 -15.77 12.00 -14.31
CA ALA A 69 -15.62 10.91 -15.28
C ALA A 69 -15.61 11.43 -16.72
N GLU A 70 -16.46 12.40 -17.04
CA GLU A 70 -16.55 13.01 -18.37
C GLU A 70 -15.25 13.74 -18.74
N PHE A 71 -14.65 14.47 -17.80
CA PHE A 71 -13.36 15.15 -17.97
C PHE A 71 -12.29 14.19 -18.49
N PHE A 72 -12.18 13.00 -17.88
CA PHE A 72 -11.22 11.97 -18.33
C PHE A 72 -11.62 11.28 -19.62
N SER A 73 -12.92 11.10 -19.85
CA SER A 73 -13.44 10.51 -21.09
C SER A 73 -13.02 11.31 -22.33
N SER A 74 -12.99 12.65 -22.23
CA SER A 74 -12.56 13.55 -23.29
C SER A 74 -11.10 13.32 -23.72
N SER A 75 -10.28 12.78 -22.81
CA SER A 75 -8.88 12.44 -23.03
C SER A 75 -8.66 10.94 -23.33
N GLY A 76 -9.73 10.19 -23.60
CA GLY A 76 -9.68 8.77 -23.95
C GLY A 76 -9.55 7.81 -22.77
N TRP A 77 -9.77 8.28 -21.54
CA TRP A 77 -9.77 7.45 -20.32
C TRP A 77 -11.20 7.16 -19.86
N ALA A 78 -11.57 5.88 -19.83
CA ALA A 78 -12.84 5.43 -19.27
C ALA A 78 -12.67 5.13 -17.77
N HIS A 79 -13.52 5.72 -16.94
CA HIS A 79 -13.64 5.36 -15.53
C HIS A 79 -14.19 3.93 -15.39
N ILE A 80 -13.67 3.18 -14.42
CA ILE A 80 -14.06 1.78 -14.17
C ILE A 80 -14.74 1.64 -12.82
N ALA A 81 -14.07 2.14 -11.77
CA ALA A 81 -14.52 1.97 -10.39
C ALA A 81 -13.82 2.97 -9.47
N SER A 82 -14.48 3.27 -8.36
CA SER A 82 -13.98 4.07 -7.25
C SER A 82 -13.98 3.23 -5.97
N GLU A 83 -12.95 3.36 -5.12
CA GLU A 83 -12.96 2.88 -3.74
C GLU A 83 -12.42 4.00 -2.83
N GLY A 84 -13.34 4.72 -2.17
CA GLY A 84 -13.02 5.99 -1.51
C GLY A 84 -12.47 7.00 -2.52
N ASP A 85 -11.37 7.67 -2.16
CA ASP A 85 -10.70 8.67 -2.99
C ASP A 85 -9.79 8.06 -4.08
N VAL A 86 -9.96 6.76 -4.40
CA VAL A 86 -9.12 6.04 -5.38
C VAL A 86 -9.96 5.68 -6.60
N HIS A 87 -9.57 6.19 -7.77
CA HIS A 87 -10.33 6.00 -9.01
C HIS A 87 -9.48 5.26 -10.05
N LEU A 88 -10.03 4.17 -10.59
CA LEU A 88 -9.37 3.34 -11.59
C LEU A 88 -9.89 3.67 -12.98
N PHE A 89 -8.97 3.91 -13.90
CA PHE A 89 -9.25 4.23 -15.28
C PHE A 89 -8.61 3.23 -16.24
N ARG A 90 -9.22 3.10 -17.42
CA ARG A 90 -8.72 2.30 -18.54
C ARG A 90 -8.72 3.11 -19.83
N ALA A 91 -7.71 2.91 -20.65
CA ALA A 91 -7.62 3.51 -21.98
C ALA A 91 -7.00 2.57 -23.01
N ASN A 92 -7.02 2.99 -24.28
CA ASN A 92 -6.28 2.33 -25.35
C ASN A 92 -4.77 2.59 -25.21
N PRO A 93 -3.92 1.67 -25.69
CA PRO A 93 -2.47 1.90 -25.73
C PRO A 93 -2.14 3.14 -26.54
N GLY A 94 -1.21 3.96 -26.03
CA GLY A 94 -0.84 5.24 -26.67
C GLY A 94 -1.70 6.43 -26.22
N THR A 95 -2.76 6.24 -25.45
CA THR A 95 -3.47 7.35 -24.80
C THR A 95 -2.50 8.10 -23.87
N LYS A 96 -2.54 9.44 -23.95
CA LYS A 96 -1.71 10.31 -23.12
C LYS A 96 -1.97 10.04 -21.63
N PRO A 97 -0.93 9.88 -20.79
CA PRO A 97 -1.10 9.65 -19.36
C PRO A 97 -1.93 10.77 -18.69
N ILE A 98 -2.72 10.42 -17.67
CA ILE A 98 -3.48 11.38 -16.86
C ILE A 98 -2.57 12.46 -16.26
N TYR A 99 -1.38 12.04 -15.81
CA TYR A 99 -0.37 12.90 -15.22
C TYR A 99 0.81 13.03 -16.18
N THR A 100 1.05 14.23 -16.70
CA THR A 100 2.14 14.46 -17.67
C THR A 100 3.26 15.33 -17.17
N ASP A 101 3.00 16.14 -16.15
CA ASP A 101 3.99 17.01 -15.53
C ASP A 101 4.29 16.56 -14.10
N ARG A 102 5.38 17.12 -13.57
CA ARG A 102 5.87 16.77 -12.24
C ARG A 102 4.94 17.26 -11.13
N GLU A 103 4.30 18.42 -11.31
CA GLU A 103 3.50 19.07 -10.27
C GLU A 103 2.23 18.26 -10.02
N THR A 104 1.52 17.88 -11.09
CA THR A 104 0.33 17.02 -11.00
C THR A 104 0.68 15.62 -10.49
N THR A 105 1.84 15.07 -10.85
CA THR A 105 2.32 13.78 -10.31
C THR A 105 2.62 13.87 -8.80
N VAL A 106 3.14 15.01 -8.33
CA VAL A 106 3.36 15.23 -6.90
C VAL A 106 2.04 15.36 -6.16
N GLU A 107 1.09 16.13 -6.71
CA GLU A 107 -0.25 16.29 -6.15
C GLU A 107 -0.97 14.95 -6.02
N LYS A 108 -0.89 14.09 -7.05
CA LYS A 108 -1.40 12.71 -7.02
C LYS A 108 -0.96 11.97 -5.75
N TYR A 109 0.34 11.92 -5.50
CA TYR A 109 0.88 11.17 -4.36
C TYR A 109 0.64 11.89 -3.02
N GLU A 110 0.44 13.21 -3.03
CA GLU A 110 -0.03 13.92 -1.85
C GLU A 110 -1.46 13.52 -1.49
N ASN A 111 -2.37 13.50 -2.46
CA ASN A 111 -3.75 13.07 -2.25
C ASN A 111 -3.82 11.61 -1.81
N SER A 112 -3.02 10.73 -2.42
CA SER A 112 -2.88 9.34 -1.99
C SER A 112 -2.40 9.21 -0.53
N ALA A 113 -1.43 10.04 -0.11
CA ALA A 113 -0.84 9.95 1.22
C ALA A 113 -1.69 10.60 2.33
N ARG A 114 -2.54 11.58 2.01
CA ARG A 114 -3.36 12.32 2.98
C ARG A 114 -4.21 11.43 3.89
N PRO A 115 -5.08 10.52 3.38
CA PRO A 115 -5.91 9.69 4.25
C PRO A 115 -5.06 8.71 5.06
N ILE A 116 -4.00 8.14 4.45
CA ILE A 116 -3.06 7.23 5.12
C ILE A 116 -2.39 7.93 6.30
N ASN A 117 -1.89 9.15 6.11
CA ASN A 117 -1.21 9.91 7.16
C ASN A 117 -2.16 10.35 8.27
N LYS A 118 -3.39 10.77 7.93
CA LYS A 118 -4.42 11.11 8.91
C LYS A 118 -4.74 9.96 9.87
N LEU A 119 -4.62 8.71 9.42
CA LEU A 119 -4.83 7.52 10.24
C LEU A 119 -3.54 7.04 10.93
N ALA A 120 -2.44 6.93 10.17
CA ALA A 120 -1.21 6.32 10.66
C ALA A 120 -0.51 7.16 11.74
N VAL A 121 -0.48 8.49 11.59
CA VAL A 121 0.20 9.38 12.54
C VAL A 121 -0.38 9.28 13.96
N PRO A 122 -1.70 9.51 14.19
CA PRO A 122 -2.25 9.39 15.53
C PRO A 122 -2.17 7.96 16.08
N LEU A 123 -2.31 6.94 15.24
CA LEU A 123 -2.17 5.54 15.64
C LEU A 123 -0.76 5.22 16.16
N VAL A 124 0.27 5.67 15.44
CA VAL A 124 1.67 5.50 15.84
C VAL A 124 1.95 6.28 17.12
N LEU A 125 1.49 7.54 17.21
CA LEU A 125 1.66 8.36 18.42
C LEU A 125 1.00 7.71 19.64
N ALA A 126 -0.25 7.23 19.51
CA ALA A 126 -0.93 6.52 20.58
C ALA A 126 -0.17 5.24 20.99
N THR A 127 0.36 4.50 20.03
CA THR A 127 1.17 3.30 20.30
C THR A 127 2.44 3.64 21.09
N VAL A 128 3.14 4.72 20.72
CA VAL A 128 4.33 5.18 21.43
C VAL A 128 3.97 5.61 22.86
N LEU A 129 2.89 6.37 23.04
CA LEU A 129 2.43 6.79 24.36
C LEU A 129 2.07 5.60 25.26
N LEU A 130 1.44 4.55 24.72
CA LEU A 130 1.17 3.32 25.47
C LEU A 130 2.46 2.62 25.91
N TRP A 131 3.48 2.55 25.05
CA TRP A 131 4.79 2.00 25.41
C TRP A 131 5.49 2.83 26.50
N VAL A 132 5.47 4.16 26.39
CA VAL A 132 6.02 5.05 27.42
C VAL A 132 5.28 4.87 28.75
N GLY A 133 3.94 4.83 28.71
CA GLY A 133 3.10 4.58 29.88
C GLY A 133 3.40 3.23 30.53
N ALA A 134 3.59 2.18 29.73
CA ALA A 134 3.97 0.86 30.23
C ALA A 134 5.33 0.90 30.94
N MET A 135 6.33 1.61 30.41
CA MET A 135 7.68 1.70 31.00
C MET A 135 7.70 2.38 32.37
N VAL A 136 6.82 3.35 32.62
CA VAL A 136 6.79 4.10 33.88
C VAL A 136 5.79 3.54 34.90
N SER A 137 4.95 2.59 34.49
CA SER A 137 3.92 1.98 35.33
C SER A 137 4.39 0.69 36.00
N TYR A 138 3.73 0.31 37.10
CA TYR A 138 3.97 -0.93 37.83
C TYR A 138 2.66 -1.69 38.10
N GLY A 139 2.75 -2.98 38.45
CA GLY A 139 1.61 -3.80 38.83
C GLY A 139 0.61 -4.05 37.69
N PHE A 140 -0.68 -4.12 38.02
CA PHE A 140 -1.75 -4.43 37.05
C PHE A 140 -1.83 -3.44 35.88
N LEU A 141 -1.60 -2.14 36.15
CA LEU A 141 -1.62 -1.09 35.13
C LEU A 141 -0.54 -1.31 34.05
N ASN A 142 0.66 -1.73 34.45
CA ASN A 142 1.74 -2.07 33.51
C ASN A 142 1.32 -3.20 32.56
N ILE A 143 0.71 -4.26 33.09
CA ILE A 143 0.26 -5.41 32.30
C ILE A 143 -0.78 -4.96 31.27
N PHE A 144 -1.80 -4.22 31.72
CA PHE A 144 -2.85 -3.69 30.85
C PHE A 144 -2.29 -2.81 29.71
N LEU A 145 -1.43 -1.84 30.05
CA LEU A 145 -0.82 -0.94 29.06
C LEU A 145 0.09 -1.69 28.08
N THR A 146 0.84 -2.69 28.55
CA THR A 146 1.71 -3.50 27.70
C THR A 146 0.90 -4.32 26.69
N VAL A 147 -0.19 -4.96 27.12
CA VAL A 147 -1.07 -5.72 26.23
C VAL A 147 -1.72 -4.79 25.20
N ALA A 148 -2.22 -3.63 25.62
CA ALA A 148 -2.78 -2.63 24.71
C ALA A 148 -1.73 -2.14 23.68
N ALA A 149 -0.50 -1.86 24.13
CA ALA A 149 0.60 -1.44 23.26
C ALA A 149 0.98 -2.52 22.23
N ILE A 150 1.01 -3.78 22.64
CA ILE A 150 1.24 -4.95 21.76
C ILE A 150 0.18 -5.02 20.67
N VAL A 151 -1.10 -4.99 21.05
CA VAL A 151 -2.22 -5.07 20.09
C VAL A 151 -2.16 -3.90 19.11
N LEU A 152 -1.93 -2.69 19.60
CA LEU A 152 -1.88 -1.51 18.74
C LEU A 152 -0.67 -1.53 17.80
N SER A 153 0.46 -2.07 18.24
CA SER A 153 1.69 -2.22 17.43
C SER A 153 1.46 -3.10 16.19
N VAL A 154 0.64 -4.15 16.29
CA VAL A 154 0.29 -5.03 15.16
C VAL A 154 -0.36 -4.24 14.01
N ILE A 155 -1.10 -3.18 14.33
CA ILE A 155 -1.79 -2.32 13.36
C ILE A 155 -0.91 -1.12 12.97
N ALA A 156 -0.24 -0.51 13.94
CA ALA A 156 0.57 0.68 13.76
C ALA A 156 1.79 0.43 12.87
N ILE A 157 2.42 -0.75 12.95
CA ILE A 157 3.61 -1.06 12.14
C ILE A 157 3.28 -1.11 10.63
N PRO A 158 2.29 -1.90 10.16
CA PRO A 158 1.87 -1.85 8.75
C PRO A 158 1.38 -0.47 8.31
N ALA A 159 0.66 0.26 9.17
CA ALA A 159 0.19 1.61 8.87
C ALA A 159 1.37 2.59 8.67
N ALA A 160 2.37 2.55 9.55
CA ALA A 160 3.59 3.35 9.45
C ALA A 160 4.39 2.99 8.19
N TRP A 161 4.50 1.69 7.86
CA TRP A 161 5.16 1.23 6.65
C TRP A 161 4.47 1.75 5.38
N THR A 162 3.13 1.74 5.37
CA THR A 162 2.31 2.24 4.27
C THR A 162 2.44 3.76 4.13
N ALA A 163 2.42 4.50 5.25
CA ALA A 163 2.66 5.94 5.26
C ALA A 163 4.06 6.30 4.73
N LEU A 164 5.09 5.53 5.11
CA LEU A 164 6.46 5.70 4.61
C LEU A 164 6.54 5.43 3.10
N ALA A 165 5.86 4.39 2.61
CA ALA A 165 5.81 4.09 1.18
C ALA A 165 5.10 5.20 0.37
N ALA A 166 3.98 5.72 0.89
CA ALA A 166 3.28 6.85 0.28
C ALA A 166 4.15 8.13 0.27
N ALA A 167 4.82 8.44 1.37
CA ALA A 167 5.77 9.56 1.45
C ALA A 167 6.95 9.39 0.47
N ARG A 168 7.44 8.15 0.30
CA ARG A 168 8.50 7.83 -0.66
C ARG A 168 8.07 8.09 -2.10
N ASN A 169 6.84 7.75 -2.48
CA ASN A 169 6.33 8.03 -3.83
C ASN A 169 6.26 9.54 -4.09
N ARG A 170 5.83 10.32 -3.10
CA ARG A 170 5.87 11.79 -3.16
C ARG A 170 7.30 12.35 -3.30
N TRP A 171 8.27 11.81 -2.57
CA TRP A 171 9.67 12.24 -2.70
C TRP A 171 10.29 11.85 -4.04
N LYS A 172 9.95 10.67 -4.55
CA LYS A 172 10.36 10.23 -5.89
C LYS A 172 9.81 11.16 -6.97
N ALA A 173 8.53 11.53 -6.89
CA ALA A 173 7.91 12.50 -7.79
C ALA A 173 8.55 13.91 -7.68
N ASN A 174 8.94 14.31 -6.46
CA ASN A 174 9.65 15.57 -6.22
C ASN A 174 11.16 15.54 -6.51
N ASN A 175 11.69 14.44 -7.07
CA ASN A 175 13.13 14.24 -7.31
C ASN A 175 14.02 14.41 -6.05
N LYS A 176 13.47 14.18 -4.86
CA LYS A 176 14.14 14.26 -3.56
C LYS A 176 14.89 12.95 -3.24
N LYS A 177 15.93 12.65 -4.03
CA LYS A 177 16.66 11.37 -3.99
C LYS A 177 17.20 11.00 -2.59
N THR A 178 17.75 11.96 -1.85
CA THR A 178 18.27 11.74 -0.48
C THR A 178 17.22 11.16 0.45
N PHE A 179 16.02 11.76 0.48
CA PHE A 179 14.92 11.29 1.34
C PHE A 179 14.44 9.90 0.94
N VAL A 180 14.43 9.59 -0.36
CA VAL A 180 14.12 8.24 -0.85
C VAL A 180 15.16 7.22 -0.35
N TYR A 181 16.45 7.50 -0.46
CA TYR A 181 17.49 6.60 0.06
C TYR A 181 17.40 6.41 1.58
N VAL A 182 17.23 7.50 2.33
CA VAL A 182 17.05 7.45 3.80
C VAL A 182 15.84 6.59 4.17
N SER A 183 14.74 6.67 3.41
CA SER A 183 13.54 5.86 3.65
C SER A 183 13.78 4.35 3.52
N TYR A 184 14.73 3.93 2.68
CA TYR A 184 15.11 2.51 2.56
C TYR A 184 16.04 2.05 3.68
N LEU A 185 16.83 2.96 4.27
CA LEU A 185 17.77 2.66 5.35
C LEU A 185 17.09 2.62 6.74
N LEU A 186 16.05 3.44 6.94
CA LEU A 186 15.35 3.56 8.22
C LEU A 186 14.85 2.21 8.79
N PRO A 187 14.22 1.32 8.00
CA PRO A 187 13.82 -0.01 8.47
C PRO A 187 14.98 -0.88 8.95
N ILE A 188 16.10 -0.81 8.22
CA ILE A 188 17.32 -1.57 8.53
C ILE A 188 17.88 -1.08 9.85
N LEU A 189 17.93 0.24 10.05
CA LEU A 189 18.38 0.85 11.29
C LEU A 189 17.49 0.45 12.48
N VAL A 190 16.16 0.49 12.31
CA VAL A 190 15.22 0.04 13.35
C VAL A 190 15.43 -1.43 13.70
N LEU A 191 15.63 -2.29 12.69
CA LEU A 191 15.92 -3.71 12.91
C LEU A 191 17.24 -3.92 13.65
N LEU A 192 18.29 -3.18 13.28
CA LEU A 192 19.58 -3.22 13.97
C LEU A 192 19.46 -2.77 15.43
N ILE A 193 18.71 -1.70 15.71
CA ILE A 193 18.44 -1.22 17.08
C ILE A 193 17.64 -2.27 17.86
N ALA A 194 16.65 -2.91 17.25
CA ALA A 194 15.88 -3.97 17.87
C ALA A 194 16.75 -5.20 18.22
N VAL A 195 17.62 -5.62 17.31
CA VAL A 195 18.57 -6.73 17.52
C VAL A 195 19.62 -6.36 18.58
N LEU A 196 20.17 -5.15 18.54
CA LEU A 196 21.10 -4.66 19.56
C LEU A 196 20.43 -4.58 20.94
N GLY A 197 19.17 -4.15 20.99
CA GLY A 197 18.36 -4.14 22.20
C GLY A 197 18.17 -5.54 22.80
N LEU A 198 17.97 -6.58 21.98
CA LEU A 198 17.94 -7.97 22.44
C LEU A 198 19.26 -8.44 23.06
N LEU A 199 20.38 -8.02 22.47
CA LEU A 199 21.72 -8.46 22.90
C LEU A 199 22.17 -7.74 24.17
N LEU A 200 21.74 -6.49 24.38
CA LEU A 200 22.16 -5.65 25.50
C LEU A 200 21.20 -5.66 26.70
N PHE A 201 19.92 -6.00 26.51
CA PHE A 201 18.90 -5.95 27.57
C PHE A 201 18.17 -7.31 27.72
N ASP A 202 18.42 -8.04 28.81
CA ASP A 202 17.70 -9.30 29.14
C ASP A 202 16.33 -9.03 29.81
N ILE A 203 15.56 -8.13 29.20
CA ILE A 203 14.22 -7.79 29.67
C ILE A 203 13.23 -8.61 28.85
N ARG A 204 12.48 -9.53 29.50
CA ARG A 204 11.51 -10.42 28.83
C ARG A 204 10.54 -9.67 27.91
N ALA A 205 10.12 -8.46 28.30
CA ALA A 205 9.21 -7.62 27.51
C ALA A 205 9.86 -7.12 26.19
N VAL A 206 11.14 -6.70 26.24
CA VAL A 206 11.91 -6.29 25.05
C VAL A 206 12.10 -7.49 24.12
N ARG A 207 12.32 -8.67 24.69
CA ARG A 207 12.47 -9.91 23.90
C ARG A 207 11.20 -10.31 23.15
N MET A 208 10.02 -10.17 23.77
CA MET A 208 8.74 -10.39 23.09
C MET A 208 8.50 -9.39 21.96
N LEU A 209 8.78 -8.10 22.20
CA LEU A 209 8.65 -7.07 21.17
C LEU A 209 9.47 -7.36 19.92
N VAL A 210 10.71 -7.80 20.10
CA VAL A 210 11.59 -8.04 18.96
C VAL A 210 11.18 -9.30 18.21
N TYR A 211 10.72 -10.35 18.88
CA TYR A 211 10.10 -11.50 18.20
C TYR A 211 8.86 -11.11 17.39
N MET A 212 8.03 -10.19 17.89
CA MET A 212 6.89 -9.67 17.13
C MET A 212 7.34 -8.91 15.87
N VAL A 213 8.38 -8.06 15.97
CA VAL A 213 8.92 -7.34 14.81
C VAL A 213 9.52 -8.30 13.78
N ILE A 214 10.28 -9.30 14.23
CA ILE A 214 10.83 -10.35 13.36
C ILE A 214 9.70 -11.11 12.67
N GLY A 215 8.66 -11.51 13.40
CA GLY A 215 7.49 -12.18 12.85
C GLY A 215 6.75 -11.31 11.82
N ALA A 216 6.54 -10.03 12.13
CA ALA A 216 5.87 -9.08 11.24
C ALA A 216 6.63 -8.82 9.93
N ILE A 217 7.95 -9.03 9.91
CA ILE A 217 8.79 -8.89 8.71
C ILE A 217 8.92 -10.24 7.98
N ALA A 218 9.19 -11.32 8.70
CA ALA A 218 9.43 -12.65 8.14
C ALA A 218 8.14 -13.25 7.53
N PHE A 219 6.98 -13.01 8.14
CA PHE A 219 5.72 -13.59 7.68
C PHE A 219 5.26 -13.04 6.32
N PRO A 220 5.25 -11.72 6.06
CA PRO A 220 4.98 -11.20 4.72
C PRO A 220 6.05 -11.58 3.70
N ALA A 221 7.33 -11.63 4.09
CA ALA A 221 8.43 -12.01 3.21
C ALA A 221 8.33 -13.47 2.74
N THR A 222 7.96 -14.39 3.64
CA THR A 222 7.72 -15.81 3.31
C THR A 222 6.50 -15.99 2.43
N ILE A 223 5.38 -15.30 2.72
CA ILE A 223 4.20 -15.27 1.85
C ILE A 223 4.57 -14.76 0.46
N TRP A 224 5.33 -13.66 0.36
CA TRP A 224 5.78 -13.10 -0.90
C TRP A 224 6.68 -14.07 -1.68
N PHE A 225 7.60 -14.76 -0.99
CA PHE A 225 8.47 -15.76 -1.59
C PHE A 225 7.66 -16.94 -2.17
N ILE A 226 6.69 -17.48 -1.41
CA ILE A 226 5.81 -18.55 -1.88
C ILE A 226 4.96 -18.10 -3.06
N MET A 227 4.40 -16.88 -3.02
CA MET A 227 3.63 -16.31 -4.12
C MET A 227 4.49 -16.08 -5.38
N SER A 228 5.73 -15.62 -5.22
CA SER A 228 6.70 -15.45 -6.31
C SER A 228 7.03 -16.79 -6.97
N PHE A 229 7.29 -17.82 -6.16
CA PHE A 229 7.62 -19.16 -6.64
C PHE A 229 6.44 -19.82 -7.37
N SER A 230 5.23 -19.73 -6.81
CA SER A 230 4.01 -20.25 -7.45
C SER A 230 3.64 -19.51 -8.74
N HIS A 231 3.90 -18.20 -8.83
CA HIS A 231 3.73 -17.46 -10.08
C HIS A 231 4.75 -17.89 -11.14
N LYS A 232 6.02 -18.12 -10.75
CA LYS A 232 7.07 -18.60 -11.67
C LYS A 232 6.73 -19.98 -12.24
N MET A 233 6.35 -20.93 -11.39
CA MET A 233 5.90 -22.28 -11.78
C MET A 233 4.66 -22.28 -12.69
N ARG A 234 3.77 -21.30 -12.54
CA ARG A 234 2.58 -21.16 -13.41
C ARG A 234 2.89 -20.48 -14.75
N LYS A 235 4.04 -19.81 -14.86
CA LYS A 235 4.55 -19.26 -16.13
C LYS A 235 5.14 -20.38 -17.01
N ASP A 236 5.70 -21.42 -16.40
CA ASP A 236 6.34 -22.55 -17.09
C ASP A 236 5.35 -23.63 -17.58
N LYS A 237 4.04 -23.44 -17.33
CA LYS A 237 2.94 -24.32 -17.79
C LYS A 237 2.03 -23.67 -18.86
N VAL A 238 2.45 -22.57 -19.48
CA VAL A 238 1.72 -21.88 -20.57
C VAL A 238 2.63 -21.70 -21.76
#